data_AF-A0A965FFQ3-F1
#
_entry.id   AF-A0A965FFQ3-F1
#
_cell.length_a   1.000
_cell.length_b   1.000
_cell.length_c   1.000
_cell.angle_alpha   90.00
_cell.angle_beta   90.00
_cell.angle_gamma   90.00
#
_symmetry.space_group_name_H-M   'P 1'
#
loop_
_entity.id
_entity.type
_entity.pdbx_description
1 polymer ?
#
loop_
_entity_poly.entity_id
_entity_poly.type
_entity_poly.pdbx_seq_one_letter_code
_entity_poly.pdbx_strand_id
1 'polypeptide(L)'
;MVTPAEPVLKTKMEDMGSLRGPRKPAASGGKKVTPTPDIIRQSAEKETGGNADQIINALAALVQKGSIKLLRIGDTVFSIMPKQAGTVEFHTFTVEDPQTLVKRFKAGVNSLKQMGYKQAVTYAESPAFVKMAQETGLPVKISQGHQTISGQKKPVYQFMVDL
;
A
#
# COMPACT_ATOMS: atom_id res chain seq x y z
N MET A 1 72.61 -2.42 -28.10
CA MET A 1 72.95 -2.02 -29.48
C MET A 1 72.24 -3.02 -30.38
N VAL A 2 71.24 -2.75 -31.21
CA VAL A 2 70.82 -1.56 -31.98
C VAL A 2 69.31 -1.69 -32.21
N THR A 3 68.50 -0.67 -31.89
CA THR A 3 67.32 -0.26 -32.67
C THR A 3 67.82 0.73 -33.75
N PRO A 4 67.19 0.92 -34.94
CA PRO A 4 65.73 0.97 -35.14
C PRO A 4 65.21 0.43 -36.49
N ALA A 5 63.88 0.29 -36.60
CA ALA A 5 63.16 0.51 -37.84
C ALA A 5 61.77 1.08 -37.52
N GLU A 6 61.56 2.34 -37.87
CA GLU A 6 60.28 3.03 -38.05
C GLU A 6 60.38 3.76 -39.41
N PRO A 7 59.31 4.35 -39.99
CA PRO A 7 57.87 4.05 -39.97
C PRO A 7 57.26 4.06 -41.40
N VAL A 8 56.01 3.63 -41.60
CA VAL A 8 55.08 4.32 -42.52
C VAL A 8 53.64 4.18 -42.01
N LEU A 9 53.09 5.31 -41.54
CA LEU A 9 51.67 5.55 -41.39
C LEU A 9 50.93 5.41 -42.72
N LYS A 10 49.83 4.66 -42.75
CA LYS A 10 48.66 5.04 -43.56
C LYS A 10 47.39 4.89 -42.73
N THR A 11 46.99 6.02 -42.16
CA THR A 11 45.66 6.34 -41.68
C THR A 11 44.63 6.10 -42.78
N LYS A 12 43.56 5.37 -42.49
CA LYS A 12 42.24 5.75 -42.98
C LYS A 12 41.19 5.40 -41.93
N MET A 13 40.77 6.46 -41.26
CA MET A 13 39.66 6.52 -40.31
C MET A 13 38.33 6.48 -41.07
N GLU A 14 37.32 5.98 -40.37
CA GLU A 14 35.89 6.31 -40.48
C GLU A 14 35.11 5.75 -41.69
N ASP A 15 34.21 4.80 -41.40
CA ASP A 15 32.79 5.15 -41.39
C ASP A 15 32.02 4.20 -40.44
N MET A 16 31.57 4.73 -39.30
CA MET A 16 30.61 4.08 -38.42
C MET A 16 29.20 4.31 -38.97
N GLY A 17 28.79 3.41 -39.87
CA GLY A 17 27.43 3.30 -40.38
C GLY A 17 26.42 2.89 -39.31
N SER A 18 25.93 3.88 -38.58
CA SER A 18 24.68 3.99 -37.83
C SER A 18 23.61 2.90 -38.07
N LEU A 19 23.59 1.87 -37.21
CA LEU A 19 22.39 1.06 -36.90
C LEU A 19 21.94 1.31 -35.46
N ARG A 20 21.74 2.58 -35.13
CA ARG A 20 20.86 2.99 -34.02
C ARG A 20 19.61 3.58 -34.65
N GLY A 21 18.69 2.69 -35.05
CA GLY A 21 17.31 3.10 -35.21
C GLY A 21 16.83 3.75 -33.90
N PRO A 22 15.99 4.80 -33.95
CA PRO A 22 15.46 5.39 -32.73
C PRO A 22 14.72 4.28 -31.98
N ARG A 23 15.29 3.84 -30.85
CA ARG A 23 14.53 3.13 -29.83
C ARG A 23 13.39 4.07 -29.47
N LYS A 24 12.19 3.80 -30.00
CA LYS A 24 10.95 4.34 -29.46
C LYS A 24 11.08 4.17 -27.94
N PRO A 25 10.98 5.25 -27.14
CA PRO A 25 10.87 5.06 -25.70
C PRO A 25 9.71 4.10 -25.52
N ALA A 26 9.98 2.97 -24.85
CA ALA A 26 8.92 2.11 -24.39
C ALA A 26 7.90 3.04 -23.74
N ALA A 27 6.70 3.07 -24.29
CA ALA A 27 5.61 3.80 -23.68
C ALA A 27 5.50 3.21 -22.27
N SER A 28 6.07 3.92 -21.30
CA SER A 28 5.77 3.72 -19.91
C SER A 28 4.30 4.10 -19.86
N GLY A 29 3.44 3.10 -20.06
CA GLY A 29 2.02 3.17 -19.76
C GLY A 29 1.97 3.40 -18.27
N GLY A 30 2.17 4.66 -17.88
CA GLY A 30 2.14 5.10 -16.51
C GLY A 30 0.77 4.70 -16.02
N LYS A 31 0.72 3.64 -15.20
CA LYS A 31 -0.47 3.34 -14.42
C LYS A 31 -0.84 4.66 -13.76
N LYS A 32 -1.97 5.25 -14.14
CA LYS A 32 -2.43 6.51 -13.55
C LYS A 32 -2.39 6.29 -12.04
N VAL A 33 -1.53 7.02 -11.35
CA VAL A 33 -1.42 6.91 -9.90
C VAL A 33 -2.73 7.43 -9.36
N THR A 34 -3.57 6.53 -8.82
CA THR A 34 -4.86 6.92 -8.25
C THR A 34 -4.59 7.81 -7.04
N PRO A 35 -5.09 9.05 -6.97
CA PRO A 35 -4.91 9.89 -5.80
C PRO A 35 -5.45 9.22 -4.52
N THR A 36 -4.81 9.47 -3.39
CA THR A 36 -5.22 8.91 -2.08
C THR A 36 -6.69 9.21 -1.74
N PRO A 37 -7.19 10.45 -1.94
CA PRO A 37 -8.62 10.74 -1.71
C PRO A 37 -9.55 9.93 -2.60
N ASP A 38 -9.12 9.62 -3.83
CA ASP A 38 -9.93 8.85 -4.79
C ASP A 38 -10.01 7.37 -4.41
N ILE A 39 -8.92 6.79 -3.89
CA ILE A 39 -8.93 5.42 -3.33
C ILE A 39 -9.91 5.34 -2.16
N ILE A 40 -9.82 6.30 -1.23
CA ILE A 40 -10.69 6.36 -0.05
C ILE A 40 -12.15 6.53 -0.49
N ARG A 41 -12.41 7.44 -1.44
CA ARG A 41 -13.75 7.68 -1.98
C ARG A 41 -14.37 6.41 -2.54
N GLN A 42 -13.68 5.76 -3.47
CA GLN A 42 -14.18 4.55 -4.14
C GLN A 42 -14.39 3.39 -3.17
N SER A 43 -13.47 3.19 -2.21
CA SER A 43 -13.62 2.17 -1.17
C SER A 43 -14.83 2.47 -0.27
N ALA A 44 -14.97 3.72 0.16
CA ALA A 44 -16.06 4.15 1.03
C ALA A 44 -17.43 4.07 0.34
N GLU A 45 -17.53 4.41 -0.95
CA GLU A 45 -18.75 4.25 -1.74
C GLU A 45 -19.20 2.79 -1.80
N LYS A 46 -18.25 1.88 -2.03
CA LYS A 46 -18.50 0.43 -2.08
C LYS A 46 -18.94 -0.13 -0.73
N GLU A 47 -18.38 0.36 0.37
CA GLU A 47 -18.63 -0.19 1.72
C GLU A 47 -19.83 0.44 2.42
N THR A 48 -20.12 1.72 2.16
CA THR A 48 -21.11 2.49 2.91
C THR A 48 -22.32 2.94 2.09
N GLY A 49 -22.31 2.70 0.77
CA GLY A 49 -23.44 3.01 -0.11
C GLY A 49 -23.65 4.51 -0.38
N GLY A 50 -22.60 5.34 -0.24
CA GLY A 50 -22.63 6.74 -0.73
C GLY A 50 -22.17 7.84 0.24
N ASN A 51 -21.64 7.51 1.43
CA ASN A 51 -21.21 8.52 2.41
C ASN A 51 -19.72 8.88 2.32
N ALA A 52 -19.12 8.77 1.13
CA ALA A 52 -17.68 8.93 0.98
C ALA A 52 -17.15 10.33 1.35
N ASP A 53 -17.88 11.40 1.02
CA ASP A 53 -17.45 12.76 1.40
C ASP A 53 -17.39 12.95 2.91
N GLN A 54 -18.34 12.38 3.66
CA GLN A 54 -18.34 12.44 5.12
C GLN A 54 -17.13 11.70 5.70
N ILE A 55 -16.80 10.53 5.15
CA ILE A 55 -15.66 9.72 5.58
C ILE A 55 -14.34 10.45 5.28
N ILE A 56 -14.20 11.03 4.08
CA ILE A 56 -13.01 11.79 3.70
C ILE A 56 -12.83 13.00 4.61
N ASN A 57 -13.89 13.75 4.87
CA ASN A 57 -13.84 14.92 5.75
C ASN A 57 -13.50 14.53 7.20
N ALA A 58 -14.07 13.43 7.70
CA ALA A 58 -13.74 12.89 9.02
C ALA A 58 -12.27 12.46 9.11
N LEU A 59 -11.77 11.72 8.11
CA LEU A 59 -10.36 11.32 8.04
C LEU A 59 -9.45 12.54 7.96
N ALA A 60 -9.76 13.53 7.13
CA ALA A 60 -8.98 14.76 7.01
C ALA A 60 -8.87 15.49 8.36
N ALA A 61 -9.98 15.62 9.09
CA ALA A 61 -9.99 16.22 10.42
C ALA A 61 -9.13 15.42 11.42
N LEU A 62 -9.18 14.08 11.38
CA LEU A 62 -8.37 13.23 12.25
C LEU A 62 -6.87 13.29 11.92
N VAL A 63 -6.51 13.39 10.62
CA VAL A 63 -5.14 13.58 10.17
C VAL A 63 -4.61 14.94 10.62
N GLN A 64 -5.38 16.02 10.44
CA GLN A 64 -5.01 17.37 10.86
C GLN A 64 -4.81 17.47 12.38
N LYS A 65 -5.62 16.76 13.16
CA LYS A 65 -5.48 16.66 14.62
C LYS A 65 -4.31 15.77 15.06
N GLY A 66 -3.65 15.06 14.13
CA GLY A 66 -2.58 14.11 14.44
C GLY A 66 -3.06 12.83 15.14
N SER A 67 -4.37 12.58 15.19
CA SER A 67 -4.95 11.39 15.83
C SER A 67 -4.81 10.13 14.98
N ILE A 68 -4.66 10.29 13.65
CA ILE A 68 -4.36 9.21 12.72
C ILE A 68 -3.22 9.60 11.77
N LYS A 69 -2.56 8.59 11.21
CA LYS A 69 -1.62 8.69 10.10
C LYS A 69 -2.15 7.89 8.91
N LEU A 70 -1.83 8.31 7.69
CA LEU A 70 -2.15 7.54 6.50
C LEU A 70 -0.89 6.88 5.96
N LEU A 71 -0.92 5.55 5.83
CA LEU A 71 0.11 4.76 5.16
C LEU A 71 -0.45 4.26 3.84
N ARG A 72 0.17 4.66 2.72
CA ARG A 72 -0.23 4.20 1.40
C ARG A 72 0.74 3.15 0.87
N ILE A 73 0.20 2.03 0.39
CA ILE A 73 0.96 0.97 -0.27
C ILE A 73 0.21 0.57 -1.56
N GLY A 74 0.71 0.99 -2.72
CA GLY A 74 -0.01 0.79 -3.99
C GLY A 74 -1.32 1.59 -4.03
N ASP A 75 -2.42 0.90 -4.37
CA ASP A 75 -3.78 1.47 -4.38
C ASP A 75 -4.58 1.05 -3.13
N THR A 76 -3.86 0.82 -2.03
CA THR A 76 -4.40 0.59 -0.69
C THR A 76 -3.89 1.64 0.27
N VAL A 77 -4.78 2.16 1.10
CA VAL A 77 -4.51 3.18 2.13
C VAL A 77 -4.92 2.62 3.49
N PHE A 78 -3.95 2.57 4.41
CA PHE A 78 -4.17 2.23 5.80
C PHE A 78 -4.29 3.52 6.61
N SER A 79 -5.45 3.74 7.22
CA SER A 79 -5.62 4.71 8.29
C SER A 79 -5.13 4.09 9.58
N ILE A 80 -4.08 4.65 10.17
CA ILE A 80 -3.36 4.15 11.33
C ILE A 80 -3.69 5.04 12.51
N MET A 81 -4.38 4.50 13.51
CA MET A 81 -4.77 5.17 14.74
C MET A 81 -3.99 4.59 15.92
N PRO A 82 -2.93 5.26 16.39
CA PRO A 82 -2.19 4.82 17.57
C PRO A 82 -3.13 4.73 18.78
N LYS A 83 -3.00 3.64 19.53
CA LYS A 83 -3.65 3.44 20.82
C LYS A 83 -2.59 3.44 21.92
N GLN A 84 -3.03 3.30 23.17
CA GLN A 84 -2.13 3.18 24.31
C GLN A 84 -1.30 1.89 24.22
N ALA A 85 -0.20 1.84 24.97
CA ALA A 85 0.66 0.67 25.13
C ALA A 85 1.33 0.13 23.85
N GLY A 86 1.45 0.95 22.80
CA GLY A 86 2.10 0.54 21.54
C GLY A 86 1.23 -0.32 20.63
N THR A 87 -0.07 -0.40 20.93
CA THR A 87 -1.08 -0.96 20.03
C THR A 87 -1.50 0.06 18.99
N VAL A 88 -1.83 -0.40 17.79
CA VAL A 88 -2.36 0.45 16.73
C VAL A 88 -3.63 -0.16 16.18
N GLU A 89 -4.68 0.64 16.09
CA GLU A 89 -5.87 0.28 15.34
C GLU A 89 -5.68 0.77 13.92
N PHE A 90 -6.04 -0.03 12.92
CA PHE A 90 -6.00 0.42 11.54
C PHE A 90 -7.29 0.11 10.79
N HIS A 91 -7.60 0.95 9.82
CA HIS A 91 -8.72 0.79 8.88
C HIS A 91 -8.17 0.81 7.46
N THR A 92 -8.74 0.00 6.58
CA THR A 92 -8.18 -0.20 5.23
C THR A 92 -9.15 0.33 4.19
N PHE A 93 -8.65 1.17 3.29
CA PHE A 93 -9.36 1.62 2.09
C PHE A 93 -8.61 1.11 0.87
N THR A 94 -9.31 0.45 -0.05
CA THR A 94 -8.65 -0.17 -1.21
C THR A 94 -9.56 -0.28 -2.41
N VAL A 95 -8.96 -0.16 -3.59
CA VAL A 95 -9.57 -0.49 -4.88
C VAL A 95 -8.88 -1.69 -5.53
N GLU A 96 -7.95 -2.33 -4.80
CA GLU A 96 -7.25 -3.52 -5.26
C GLU A 96 -8.11 -4.79 -5.09
N ASP A 97 -7.80 -5.80 -5.89
CA ASP A 97 -8.42 -7.10 -5.76
C ASP A 97 -7.97 -7.84 -4.47
N PRO A 98 -8.75 -8.82 -3.98
CA PRO A 98 -8.43 -9.54 -2.74
C PRO A 98 -7.02 -10.16 -2.69
N GLN A 99 -6.52 -10.71 -3.80
CA GLN A 99 -5.20 -11.36 -3.83
C GLN A 99 -4.07 -10.34 -3.69
N THR A 100 -4.23 -9.17 -4.33
CA THR A 100 -3.30 -8.06 -4.17
C THR A 100 -3.36 -7.48 -2.76
N LEU A 101 -4.56 -7.34 -2.21
CA LEU A 101 -4.78 -6.83 -0.85
C LEU A 101 -4.09 -7.68 0.23
N VAL A 102 -4.08 -9.01 0.09
CA VAL A 102 -3.31 -9.90 0.98
C VAL A 102 -1.82 -9.54 1.02
N LYS A 103 -1.23 -9.19 -0.13
CA LYS A 103 0.18 -8.74 -0.20
C LYS A 103 0.35 -7.37 0.47
N ARG A 104 -0.64 -6.48 0.36
CA ARG A 104 -0.62 -5.17 1.04
C ARG A 104 -0.69 -5.30 2.55
N PHE A 105 -1.50 -6.22 3.08
CA PHE A 105 -1.53 -6.46 4.53
C PHE A 105 -0.18 -6.89 5.08
N LYS A 106 0.53 -7.80 4.39
CA LYS A 106 1.90 -8.19 4.78
C LYS A 106 2.84 -6.98 4.82
N ALA A 107 2.81 -6.15 3.78
CA ALA A 107 3.63 -4.94 3.71
C ALA A 107 3.24 -3.90 4.78
N GLY A 108 1.95 -3.76 5.04
CA GLY A 108 1.40 -2.88 6.08
C GLY A 108 1.88 -3.30 7.47
N VAL A 109 1.74 -4.58 7.82
CA VAL A 109 2.23 -5.15 9.09
C VAL A 109 3.73 -4.95 9.27
N ASN A 110 4.53 -5.20 8.22
CA ASN A 110 5.97 -4.91 8.26
C ASN A 110 6.27 -3.43 8.49
N SER A 111 5.50 -2.54 7.86
CA SER A 111 5.63 -1.09 8.06
C SER A 111 5.28 -0.69 9.49
N LEU A 112 4.21 -1.25 10.07
CA LEU A 112 3.82 -1.00 11.46
C LEU A 112 4.90 -1.46 12.44
N LYS A 113 5.51 -2.62 12.20
CA LYS A 113 6.64 -3.12 12.98
C LYS A 113 7.84 -2.17 12.90
N GLN A 114 8.18 -1.69 11.71
CA GLN A 114 9.27 -0.71 11.51
C GLN A 114 8.98 0.63 12.19
N MET A 115 7.72 1.02 12.32
CA MET A 115 7.30 2.21 13.08
C MET A 115 7.35 2.01 14.60
N GLY A 116 7.67 0.80 15.08
CA GLY A 116 7.82 0.50 16.51
C GLY A 116 6.52 0.12 17.24
N TYR A 117 5.43 -0.16 16.51
CA TYR A 117 4.23 -0.72 17.12
C TYR A 117 4.45 -2.18 17.51
N LYS A 118 3.79 -2.60 18.59
CA LYS A 118 3.89 -3.96 19.15
C LYS A 118 2.72 -4.85 18.76
N GLN A 119 1.58 -4.23 18.45
CA GLN A 119 0.35 -4.95 18.15
C GLN A 119 -0.51 -4.13 17.19
N ALA A 120 -1.11 -4.79 16.21
CA ALA A 120 -2.06 -4.19 15.28
C ALA A 120 -3.44 -4.84 15.45
N VAL A 121 -4.50 -4.02 15.43
CA VAL A 121 -5.89 -4.46 15.54
C VAL A 121 -6.74 -3.83 14.44
N THR A 122 -7.63 -4.61 13.83
CA THR A 122 -8.66 -4.11 12.91
C THR A 122 -9.97 -4.85 13.14
N TYR A 123 -11.07 -4.28 12.69
CA TYR A 123 -12.41 -4.84 12.79
C TYR A 123 -13.03 -5.01 11.41
N ALA A 124 -13.86 -6.03 11.23
CA ALA A 124 -14.69 -6.18 10.05
C ALA A 124 -16.03 -6.84 10.39
N GLU A 125 -17.10 -6.43 9.71
CA GLU A 125 -18.43 -7.05 9.88
C GLU A 125 -18.56 -8.36 9.08
N SER A 126 -17.82 -8.52 7.98
CA SER A 126 -17.96 -9.65 7.07
C SER A 126 -17.03 -10.83 7.39
N PRO A 127 -17.53 -12.08 7.43
CA PRO A 127 -16.69 -13.27 7.60
C PRO A 127 -15.74 -13.52 6.43
N ALA A 128 -15.95 -12.89 5.27
CA ALA A 128 -15.02 -13.01 4.12
C ALA A 128 -13.59 -12.56 4.48
N PHE A 129 -13.46 -11.62 5.43
CA PHE A 129 -12.17 -11.14 5.91
C PHE A 129 -11.43 -12.18 6.78
N VAL A 130 -12.12 -13.18 7.33
CA VAL A 130 -11.48 -14.31 8.04
C VAL A 130 -10.62 -15.12 7.10
N LYS A 131 -11.16 -15.48 5.93
CA LYS A 131 -10.42 -16.23 4.91
C LYS A 131 -9.22 -15.41 4.40
N MET A 132 -9.43 -14.13 4.14
CA MET A 132 -8.36 -13.22 3.71
C MET A 132 -7.24 -13.10 4.76
N ALA A 133 -7.60 -12.99 6.05
CA ALA A 133 -6.63 -12.95 7.14
C ALA A 133 -5.80 -14.25 7.19
N GLN A 134 -6.42 -15.41 6.99
CA GLN A 134 -5.72 -16.70 6.92
C GLN A 134 -4.78 -16.78 5.71
N GLU A 135 -5.21 -16.29 4.54
CA GLU A 135 -4.39 -16.26 3.31
C GLU A 135 -3.14 -15.38 3.44
N THR A 136 -3.13 -14.44 4.39
CA THR A 136 -1.91 -13.68 4.69
C THR A 136 -0.81 -14.53 5.30
N GLY A 137 -1.12 -15.66 5.94
CA GLY A 137 -0.12 -16.44 6.68
C GLY A 137 0.53 -15.67 7.86
N LEU A 138 -0.04 -14.52 8.23
CA LEU A 138 0.34 -13.80 9.45
C LEU A 138 -0.28 -14.51 10.67
N PRO A 139 0.34 -14.41 11.86
CA PRO A 139 -0.18 -15.01 13.09
C PRO A 139 -1.37 -14.19 13.64
N VAL A 140 -2.46 -14.12 12.88
CA VAL A 140 -3.65 -13.33 13.22
C VAL A 140 -4.50 -14.09 14.22
N LYS A 141 -4.72 -13.50 15.39
CA LYS A 141 -5.74 -13.91 16.36
C LYS A 141 -7.07 -13.32 15.93
N ILE A 142 -8.07 -14.18 15.76
CA ILE A 142 -9.42 -13.79 15.33
C ILE A 142 -10.37 -14.02 16.49
N SER A 143 -11.10 -12.99 16.90
CA SER A 143 -12.18 -13.10 17.88
C SER A 143 -13.46 -12.47 17.33
N GLN A 144 -14.60 -12.98 17.79
CA GLN A 144 -15.90 -12.36 17.53
C GLN A 144 -16.30 -11.53 18.74
N GLY A 145 -16.86 -10.35 18.48
CA GLY A 145 -17.33 -9.45 19.51
C GLY A 145 -18.52 -8.62 19.03
N HIS A 146 -18.85 -7.59 19.79
CA HIS A 146 -19.84 -6.60 19.39
C HIS A 146 -19.20 -5.22 19.43
N GLN A 147 -19.40 -4.42 18.39
CA GLN A 147 -19.08 -2.99 18.41
C GLN A 147 -20.36 -2.17 18.24
N THR A 148 -20.39 -1.00 18.87
CA THR A 148 -21.43 -0.02 18.62
C THR A 148 -21.07 0.74 17.34
N ILE A 149 -21.76 0.43 16.25
CA ILE A 149 -21.62 1.09 14.94
C ILE A 149 -22.93 1.83 14.68
N SER A 150 -22.85 3.15 14.48
CA SER A 150 -24.03 4.02 14.27
C SER A 150 -25.08 3.89 15.38
N GLY A 151 -24.65 3.77 16.64
CA GLY A 151 -25.55 3.63 17.79
C GLY A 151 -26.17 2.24 17.96
N GLN A 152 -25.91 1.29 17.07
CA GLN A 152 -26.39 -0.09 17.16
C GLN A 152 -25.25 -1.03 17.50
N LYS A 153 -25.47 -1.95 18.44
CA LYS A 153 -24.52 -3.05 18.69
C LYS A 153 -24.61 -4.04 17.54
N LYS A 154 -23.51 -4.19 16.80
CA LYS A 154 -23.39 -5.14 15.70
C LYS A 154 -22.29 -6.17 16.00
N PRO A 155 -22.48 -7.43 15.58
CA PRO A 155 -21.42 -8.42 15.64
C PRO A 155 -20.27 -8.00 14.71
N VAL A 156 -19.04 -8.09 15.21
CA VAL A 156 -17.83 -7.80 14.44
C VAL A 156 -16.77 -8.87 14.68
N TYR A 157 -15.97 -9.12 13.65
CA TYR A 157 -14.72 -9.86 13.77
C TYR A 157 -13.62 -8.88 14.12
N GLN A 158 -12.90 -9.17 15.19
CA GLN A 158 -11.67 -8.49 15.56
C GLN A 158 -10.49 -9.33 15.12
N PHE A 159 -9.55 -8.70 14.42
CA PHE A 159 -8.32 -9.29 13.94
C PHE A 159 -7.16 -8.62 14.65
N MET A 160 -6.32 -9.41 15.31
CA MET A 160 -5.18 -8.93 16.07
C MET A 160 -3.91 -9.62 15.61
N VAL A 161 -2.85 -8.86 15.37
CA VAL A 161 -1.53 -9.36 15.00
C VAL A 161 -0.50 -8.79 15.98
N ASP A 162 0.29 -9.66 16.57
CA ASP A 162 1.48 -9.27 17.33
C ASP A 162 2.61 -8.98 16.32
N LEU A 163 3.27 -7.83 16.44
CA LEU A 163 4.21 -7.28 15.44
C LEU A 163 5.67 -7.61 15.75
#